data_AF-A0A382NSR6-F1
#
_entry.id   AF-A0A382NSR6-F1
#
_cell.length_a   1.000
_cell.length_b   1.000
_cell.length_c   1.000
_cell.angle_alpha   90.00
_cell.angle_beta   90.00
_cell.angle_gamma   90.00
#
_symmetry.space_group_name_H-M   'P 1'
#
loop_
_entity.id
_entity.type
_entity.pdbx_description
1 polymer ?
#
loop_
_entity_poly.entity_id
_entity_poly.type
_entity_poly.pdbx_seq_one_letter_code
_entity_poly.pdbx_strand_id
1 'polypeptide(L)'
;MNTSIAALKRSKSNLDVLVQELSKVAPPREKQSFTDDRFWKPELDKSGNGYAVFRFLPAVKDEDLPWARLWSHAFQGPGGWFIENSLTTLNKKDPVSEANTLLWNSGVEADKEIARKRKRKLSYIANILIINDSKHPEYEGQVKLFKFGKKIFDKITEAMKPEFEDEKPINPFDFWEGANFKLKIRKVDGFWN
;
A
#
# COMPACT_ATOMS: atom_id res chain seq x y z
N MET A 1 -17.99 35.36 -48.57
CA MET A 1 -18.06 33.93 -48.97
C MET A 1 -19.33 33.35 -48.38
N ASN A 2 -20.35 33.07 -49.20
CA ASN A 2 -21.62 32.51 -48.73
C ASN A 2 -21.46 31.02 -48.43
N THR A 3 -21.32 30.66 -47.17
CA THR A 3 -21.44 29.26 -46.72
C THR A 3 -22.90 28.83 -46.86
N SER A 4 -23.16 27.89 -47.77
CA SER A 4 -24.53 27.41 -48.03
C SER A 4 -25.13 26.73 -46.79
N ILE A 5 -26.43 26.90 -46.57
CA ILE A 5 -27.19 26.21 -45.50
C ILE A 5 -27.02 24.69 -45.59
N ALA A 6 -26.83 24.15 -46.80
CA ALA A 6 -26.53 22.73 -47.02
C ALA A 6 -25.16 22.30 -46.44
N ALA A 7 -24.14 23.17 -46.51
CA ALA A 7 -22.83 22.91 -45.90
C ALA A 7 -22.90 22.93 -44.36
N LEU A 8 -23.68 23.85 -43.78
CA LEU A 8 -23.93 23.93 -42.33
C LEU A 8 -24.76 22.73 -41.79
N LYS A 9 -25.64 22.15 -42.61
CA LYS A 9 -26.38 20.92 -42.26
C LYS A 9 -25.50 19.67 -42.32
N ARG A 10 -24.57 19.58 -43.29
CA ARG A 10 -23.58 18.48 -43.37
C ARG A 10 -22.55 18.54 -42.23
N SER A 11 -22.16 19.72 -41.77
CA SER A 11 -21.24 19.86 -40.63
C SER A 11 -21.89 19.46 -39.30
N LYS A 12 -23.21 19.65 -39.15
CA LYS A 12 -23.97 19.15 -37.98
C LYS A 12 -24.15 17.63 -38.00
N SER A 13 -24.47 17.03 -39.16
CA SER A 13 -24.59 15.57 -39.26
C SER A 13 -23.27 14.82 -39.06
N ASN A 14 -22.14 15.46 -39.37
CA ASN A 14 -20.81 14.90 -39.09
C ASN A 14 -20.36 15.08 -37.64
N LEU A 15 -20.96 16.01 -36.88
CA LEU A 15 -20.62 16.25 -35.49
C LEU A 15 -21.07 15.07 -34.62
N ASP A 16 -22.25 14.52 -34.88
CA ASP A 16 -22.77 13.34 -34.17
C ASP A 16 -21.92 12.09 -34.44
N VAL A 17 -21.46 11.92 -35.69
CA VAL A 17 -20.55 10.83 -36.08
C VAL A 17 -19.18 11.01 -35.41
N LEU A 18 -18.64 12.23 -35.40
CA LEU A 18 -17.38 12.55 -34.74
C LEU A 18 -17.46 12.37 -33.21
N VAL A 19 -18.57 12.75 -32.58
CA VAL A 19 -18.82 12.56 -31.14
C VAL A 19 -18.99 11.07 -30.82
N GLN A 20 -19.68 10.30 -31.67
CA GLN A 20 -19.74 8.84 -31.53
C GLN A 20 -18.38 8.19 -31.68
N GLU A 21 -17.59 8.56 -32.69
CA GLU A 21 -16.22 8.05 -32.84
C GLU A 21 -15.32 8.44 -31.66
N LEU A 22 -15.40 9.68 -31.17
CA LEU A 22 -14.64 10.13 -29.99
C LEU A 22 -15.03 9.34 -28.72
N SER A 23 -16.31 8.98 -28.59
CA SER A 23 -16.79 8.12 -27.50
C SER A 23 -16.34 6.66 -27.59
N LYS A 24 -15.98 6.18 -28.80
CA LYS A 24 -15.39 4.84 -29.01
C LYS A 24 -13.87 4.82 -28.79
N VAL A 25 -13.17 5.93 -29.05
CA VAL A 25 -11.71 6.06 -28.86
C VAL A 25 -11.33 6.18 -27.38
N ALA A 26 -12.27 6.56 -26.51
CA ALA A 26 -12.11 6.50 -25.07
C ALA A 26 -12.96 5.37 -24.49
N PRO A 27 -12.52 4.09 -24.58
CA PRO A 27 -13.17 3.05 -23.80
C PRO A 27 -13.16 3.51 -22.33
N PRO A 28 -14.25 3.34 -21.56
CA PRO A 28 -14.16 3.48 -20.13
C PRO A 28 -13.06 2.51 -19.70
N ARG A 29 -11.91 3.05 -19.26
CA ARG A 29 -10.82 2.23 -18.75
C ARG A 29 -11.45 1.38 -17.67
N GLU A 30 -11.65 0.09 -17.95
CA GLU A 30 -11.95 -0.88 -16.93
C GLU A 30 -10.92 -0.63 -15.84
N LYS A 31 -11.38 -0.25 -14.65
CA LYS A 31 -10.50 -0.16 -13.49
C LYS A 31 -10.05 -1.59 -13.25
N GLN A 32 -8.94 -1.99 -13.86
CA GLN A 32 -8.29 -3.25 -13.53
C GLN A 32 -8.02 -3.20 -12.03
N SER A 33 -8.80 -4.00 -11.30
CA SER A 33 -8.57 -4.20 -9.88
C SER A 33 -7.34 -5.08 -9.77
N PHE A 34 -6.19 -4.46 -9.51
CA PHE A 34 -4.95 -5.17 -9.18
C PHE A 34 -5.00 -5.69 -7.73
N THR A 35 -6.12 -6.29 -7.34
CA THR A 35 -6.30 -6.87 -6.01
C THR A 35 -5.64 -8.24 -5.99
N ASP A 36 -4.64 -8.39 -5.13
CA ASP A 36 -3.97 -9.67 -4.89
C ASP A 36 -4.65 -10.37 -3.71
N ASP A 37 -5.41 -11.43 -4.01
CA ASP A 37 -6.25 -12.17 -3.06
C ASP A 37 -5.45 -12.94 -1.98
N ARG A 38 -4.13 -13.01 -2.14
CA ARG A 38 -3.22 -13.58 -1.13
C ARG A 38 -3.07 -12.66 0.07
N PHE A 39 -3.25 -11.35 -0.12
CA PHE A 39 -3.10 -10.38 0.95
C PHE A 39 -4.37 -10.25 1.76
N TRP A 40 -4.27 -10.48 3.05
CA TRP A 40 -5.31 -10.12 3.99
C TRP A 40 -5.15 -8.67 4.44
N LYS A 41 -6.28 -7.99 4.58
CA LYS A 41 -6.38 -6.65 5.17
C LYS A 41 -7.58 -6.62 6.11
N PRO A 42 -7.45 -6.02 7.30
CA PRO A 42 -8.57 -5.89 8.21
C PRO A 42 -9.65 -4.99 7.60
N GLU A 43 -10.90 -5.43 7.66
CA GLU A 43 -12.04 -4.57 7.34
C GLU A 43 -12.30 -3.62 8.52
N LEU A 44 -12.59 -2.35 8.20
CA LEU A 44 -12.93 -1.33 9.19
C LEU A 44 -14.44 -1.12 9.21
N ASP A 45 -15.00 -0.93 10.40
CA ASP A 45 -16.40 -0.52 10.55
C ASP A 45 -16.64 0.92 10.05
N LYS A 46 -17.91 1.34 10.04
CA LYS A 46 -18.32 2.69 9.60
C LYS A 46 -17.65 3.81 10.42
N SER A 47 -17.23 3.51 11.64
CA SER A 47 -16.53 4.43 12.55
C SER A 47 -15.01 4.41 12.36
N GLY A 48 -14.49 3.56 11.46
CA GLY A 48 -13.07 3.41 11.17
C GLY A 48 -12.33 2.55 12.19
N ASN A 49 -13.03 1.75 13.00
CA ASN A 49 -12.42 0.81 13.92
C ASN A 49 -12.34 -0.59 13.31
N GLY A 50 -11.28 -1.32 13.62
CA GLY A 50 -11.07 -2.69 13.18
C GLY A 50 -10.58 -3.56 14.32
N TYR A 51 -10.98 -4.84 14.31
CA TYR A 51 -10.50 -5.83 15.25
C TYR A 51 -10.27 -7.16 14.55
N ALA A 52 -9.08 -7.73 14.74
CA ALA A 52 -8.76 -9.08 14.28
C ALA A 52 -7.71 -9.71 15.20
N VAL A 53 -7.68 -11.02 15.24
CA VAL A 53 -6.63 -11.80 15.90
C VAL A 53 -5.98 -12.70 14.88
N PHE A 54 -4.67 -12.62 14.76
CA PHE A 54 -3.90 -13.49 13.88
C PHE A 54 -2.58 -13.85 14.54
N ARG A 55 -1.92 -14.89 14.04
CA ARG A 55 -0.62 -15.34 14.49
C ARG A 55 0.40 -15.13 13.38
N PHE A 56 1.53 -14.52 13.71
CA PHE A 56 2.66 -14.47 12.79
C PHE A 56 3.27 -15.86 12.66
N LEU A 57 3.58 -16.26 11.42
CA LEU A 57 4.14 -17.58 11.13
C LEU A 57 5.66 -17.54 11.02
N PRO A 58 6.36 -18.63 11.37
CA PRO A 58 7.80 -18.73 11.22
C PRO A 58 8.25 -18.59 9.77
N ALA A 59 9.57 -18.45 9.58
CA ALA A 59 10.15 -18.39 8.25
C ALA A 59 9.78 -19.66 7.47
N VAL A 60 9.49 -19.47 6.18
CA VAL A 60 9.27 -20.61 5.27
C VAL A 60 10.59 -21.33 5.04
N LYS A 61 10.52 -22.57 4.57
CA LYS A 61 11.71 -23.36 4.27
C LYS A 61 12.64 -22.57 3.33
N ASP A 62 13.93 -22.59 3.66
CA ASP A 62 15.01 -21.94 2.90
C ASP A 62 15.05 -20.40 2.99
N GLU A 63 14.26 -19.79 3.88
CA GLU A 63 14.33 -18.36 4.21
C GLU A 63 14.83 -18.14 5.65
N ASP A 64 15.71 -17.16 5.85
CA ASP A 64 16.25 -16.85 7.19
C ASP A 64 15.30 -15.98 8.02
N LEU A 65 14.46 -15.19 7.37
CA LEU A 65 13.60 -14.20 8.01
C LEU A 65 12.12 -14.52 7.81
N PRO A 66 11.27 -14.40 8.85
CA PRO A 66 9.82 -14.61 8.72
C PRO A 66 9.08 -13.42 8.08
N TRP A 67 9.81 -12.38 7.66
CA TRP A 67 9.24 -11.23 6.96
C TRP A 67 10.14 -10.76 5.82
N ALA A 68 9.52 -10.17 4.79
CA ALA A 68 10.20 -9.43 3.73
C ALA A 68 10.09 -7.92 4.00
N ARG A 69 11.20 -7.20 3.88
CA ARG A 69 11.24 -5.73 3.94
C ARG A 69 11.16 -5.14 2.54
N LEU A 70 10.28 -4.16 2.34
CA LEU A 70 10.06 -3.51 1.04
C LEU A 70 9.97 -1.99 1.19
N TRP A 71 10.76 -1.28 0.38
CA TRP A 71 10.62 0.15 0.14
C TRP A 71 9.85 0.40 -1.14
N SER A 72 8.94 1.38 -1.14
CA SER A 72 8.17 1.77 -2.32
C SER A 72 7.94 3.28 -2.38
N HIS A 73 7.69 3.81 -3.57
CA HIS A 73 7.27 5.19 -3.79
C HIS A 73 5.80 5.19 -4.21
N ALA A 74 5.03 6.15 -3.70
CA ALA A 74 3.63 6.33 -4.06
C ALA A 74 3.29 7.82 -3.98
N PHE A 75 3.35 8.51 -5.12
CA PHE A 75 3.08 9.95 -5.23
C PHE A 75 2.43 10.30 -6.57
N GLN A 76 1.74 11.44 -6.62
CA GLN A 76 1.14 11.96 -7.84
C GLN A 76 2.04 13.05 -8.44
N GLY A 77 2.40 12.89 -9.71
CA GLY A 77 3.11 13.88 -10.51
C GLY A 77 2.25 14.42 -11.65
N PRO A 78 2.83 15.26 -12.55
CA PRO A 78 2.12 15.81 -13.69
C PRO A 78 1.52 14.74 -14.63
N GLY A 79 2.17 13.59 -14.75
CA GLY A 79 1.73 12.44 -15.56
C GLY A 79 0.79 11.46 -14.84
N GLY A 80 0.34 11.77 -13.62
CA GLY A 80 -0.51 10.89 -12.81
C GLY A 80 0.24 10.21 -11.66
N TRP A 81 -0.25 9.06 -11.22
CA TRP A 81 0.30 8.32 -10.09
C TRP A 81 1.56 7.54 -10.47
N PHE A 82 2.60 7.68 -9.67
CA PHE A 82 3.77 6.80 -9.66
C PHE A 82 3.69 5.93 -8.41
N ILE A 83 3.48 4.62 -8.59
CA ILE A 83 3.38 3.62 -7.52
C ILE A 83 4.31 2.47 -7.87
N GLU A 84 5.53 2.48 -7.34
CA GLU A 84 6.56 1.51 -7.71
C GLU A 84 7.44 1.10 -6.53
N ASN A 85 8.04 -0.08 -6.65
CA ASN A 85 9.01 -0.55 -5.67
C ASN A 85 10.34 0.19 -5.81
N SER A 86 10.99 0.48 -4.69
CA SER A 86 12.29 1.14 -4.67
C SER A 86 13.41 0.13 -4.73
N LEU A 87 14.39 0.40 -5.60
CA LEU A 87 15.62 -0.39 -5.73
C LEU A 87 16.48 -0.36 -4.46
N THR A 88 16.24 0.61 -3.57
CA THR A 88 16.89 0.66 -2.27
C THR A 88 16.54 -0.52 -1.37
N THR A 89 15.46 -1.25 -1.66
CA THR A 89 15.15 -2.53 -1.01
C THR A 89 16.29 -3.54 -1.17
N LEU A 90 16.94 -3.53 -2.34
CA LEU A 90 18.07 -4.40 -2.68
C LEU A 90 19.42 -3.71 -2.46
N ASN A 91 19.45 -2.60 -1.71
CA ASN A 91 20.62 -1.74 -1.53
C ASN A 91 21.23 -1.23 -2.85
N LYS A 92 20.40 -1.06 -3.90
CA LYS A 92 20.81 -0.51 -5.20
C LYS A 92 20.43 0.97 -5.29
N LYS A 93 21.08 1.66 -6.23
CA LYS A 93 20.75 3.05 -6.59
C LYS A 93 19.33 3.12 -7.16
N ASP A 94 18.58 4.10 -6.70
CA ASP A 94 17.16 4.29 -7.00
C ASP A 94 16.96 5.70 -7.59
N PRO A 95 16.47 5.83 -8.84
CA PRO A 95 16.38 7.12 -9.52
C PRO A 95 15.54 8.15 -8.78
N VAL A 96 14.46 7.73 -8.13
CA VAL A 96 13.59 8.64 -7.36
C VAL A 96 14.31 9.13 -6.11
N SER A 97 15.04 8.26 -5.43
CA SER A 97 15.84 8.60 -4.26
C SER A 97 16.97 9.57 -4.61
N GLU A 98 17.69 9.33 -5.71
CA GLU A 98 18.75 10.25 -6.19
C GLU A 98 18.18 11.63 -6.55
N ALA A 99 17.07 11.67 -7.30
CA ALA A 99 16.38 12.91 -7.62
C ALA A 99 15.91 13.66 -6.35
N ASN A 100 15.39 12.93 -5.36
CA ASN A 100 14.97 13.53 -4.09
C ASN A 100 16.15 14.10 -3.30
N THR A 101 17.34 13.47 -3.35
CA THR A 101 18.54 14.01 -2.71
C THR A 101 18.97 15.33 -3.35
N LEU A 102 18.91 15.45 -4.68
CA LEU A 102 19.19 16.71 -5.38
C LEU A 102 18.20 17.81 -4.96
N LEU A 103 16.91 17.50 -4.94
CA LEU A 103 15.86 18.43 -4.50
C LEU A 103 16.05 18.85 -3.04
N TRP A 104 16.41 17.92 -2.15
CA TRP A 104 16.64 18.22 -0.75
C TRP A 104 17.85 19.14 -0.52
N ASN A 105 18.93 18.89 -1.28
CA ASN A 105 20.19 19.62 -1.18
C ASN A 105 20.17 20.98 -1.90
N SER A 106 19.14 21.27 -2.71
CA SER A 106 18.93 22.59 -3.34
C SER A 106 18.82 23.73 -2.32
N GLY A 107 18.42 23.42 -1.08
CA GLY A 107 18.13 24.41 -0.04
C GLY A 107 16.78 25.11 -0.19
N VAL A 108 16.10 24.96 -1.34
CA VAL A 108 14.81 25.59 -1.64
C VAL A 108 13.67 24.83 -0.97
N GLU A 109 12.81 25.52 -0.22
CA GLU A 109 11.74 24.84 0.53
C GLU A 109 10.71 24.17 -0.38
N ALA A 110 10.41 24.76 -1.54
CA ALA A 110 9.54 24.15 -2.55
C ALA A 110 10.06 22.80 -3.04
N ASP A 111 11.38 22.66 -3.23
CA ASP A 111 12.00 21.41 -3.66
C ASP A 111 12.00 20.37 -2.54
N LYS A 112 12.21 20.79 -1.29
CA LYS A 112 12.08 19.91 -0.12
C LYS A 112 10.65 19.38 0.02
N GLU A 113 9.63 20.20 -0.23
CA GLU A 113 8.24 19.74 -0.25
C GLU A 113 7.98 18.66 -1.30
N ILE A 114 8.58 18.79 -2.49
CA ILE A 114 8.52 17.75 -3.52
C ILE A 114 9.20 16.46 -3.03
N ALA A 115 10.40 16.57 -2.45
CA ALA A 115 11.12 15.42 -1.90
C ALA A 115 10.35 14.73 -0.76
N ARG A 116 9.69 15.48 0.12
CA ARG A 116 8.82 14.95 1.19
C ARG A 116 7.65 14.15 0.61
N LYS A 117 6.98 14.68 -0.42
CA LYS A 117 5.86 14.00 -1.10
C LYS A 117 6.31 12.72 -1.83
N ARG A 118 7.52 12.70 -2.37
CA ARG A 118 8.11 11.56 -3.09
C ARG A 118 8.86 10.57 -2.18
N LYS A 119 8.90 10.82 -0.88
CA LYS A 119 9.62 9.99 0.10
C LYS A 119 9.17 8.54 0.01
N ARG A 120 10.14 7.63 0.04
CA ARG A 120 9.88 6.18 0.10
C ARG A 120 9.14 5.79 1.37
N LYS A 121 8.25 4.81 1.25
CA LYS A 121 7.45 4.23 2.32
C LYS A 121 7.98 2.83 2.64
N LEU A 122 8.25 2.59 3.91
CA LEU A 122 8.67 1.29 4.44
C LEU A 122 7.46 0.41 4.67
N SER A 123 7.51 -0.82 4.21
CA SER A 123 6.56 -1.86 4.54
C SER A 123 7.25 -3.18 4.81
N TYR A 124 6.62 -4.00 5.63
CA TYR A 124 6.99 -5.37 5.90
C TYR A 124 5.86 -6.28 5.45
N ILE A 125 6.19 -7.48 5.00
CA ILE A 125 5.23 -8.50 4.59
C ILE A 125 5.60 -9.79 5.33
N ALA A 126 4.64 -10.40 6.02
CA ALA A 126 4.83 -11.68 6.70
C ALA A 126 3.66 -12.62 6.41
N ASN A 127 3.90 -13.92 6.58
CA ASN A 127 2.83 -14.92 6.59
C ASN A 127 2.11 -14.87 7.94
N ILE A 128 0.78 -14.90 7.91
CA ILE A 128 -0.05 -14.94 9.10
C ILE A 128 -1.06 -16.08 9.00
N LEU A 129 -1.39 -16.68 10.15
CA LEU A 129 -2.56 -17.53 10.32
C LEU A 129 -3.66 -16.70 10.97
N ILE A 130 -4.81 -16.57 10.32
CA ILE A 130 -5.94 -15.81 10.85
C ILE A 130 -6.64 -16.67 11.91
N ILE A 131 -6.74 -16.15 13.13
CA ILE A 131 -7.32 -16.85 14.28
C ILE A 131 -8.76 -16.42 14.51
N ASN A 132 -9.04 -15.12 14.38
CA ASN A 132 -10.38 -14.56 14.48
C ASN A 132 -10.47 -13.31 13.60
N ASP A 133 -11.45 -13.30 12.69
CA ASP A 133 -11.84 -12.13 11.91
C ASP A 133 -13.36 -12.04 11.93
N SER A 134 -13.89 -11.23 12.83
CA SER A 134 -15.34 -11.12 13.04
C SER A 134 -16.10 -10.56 11.84
N LYS A 135 -15.41 -9.93 10.88
CA LYS A 135 -15.99 -9.39 9.64
C LYS A 135 -15.90 -10.39 8.49
N HIS A 136 -14.85 -11.20 8.48
CA HIS A 136 -14.63 -12.25 7.50
C HIS A 136 -14.32 -13.61 8.16
N PRO A 137 -15.31 -14.26 8.81
CA PRO A 137 -15.10 -15.56 9.45
C PRO A 137 -14.61 -16.63 8.47
N GLU A 138 -14.88 -16.48 7.17
CA GLU A 138 -14.38 -17.37 6.12
C GLU A 138 -12.85 -17.44 6.04
N TYR A 139 -12.14 -16.43 6.55
CA TYR A 139 -10.68 -16.42 6.56
C TYR A 139 -10.07 -17.11 7.80
N GLU A 140 -10.86 -17.42 8.82
CA GLU A 140 -10.36 -18.08 10.03
C GLU A 140 -9.75 -19.45 9.70
N GLY A 141 -8.55 -19.71 10.24
CA GLY A 141 -7.76 -20.89 9.94
C GLY A 141 -6.97 -20.84 8.62
N GLN A 142 -7.13 -19.79 7.80
CA GLN A 142 -6.37 -19.64 6.56
C GLN A 142 -5.03 -18.94 6.79
N VAL A 143 -4.04 -19.30 5.96
CA VAL A 143 -2.77 -18.60 5.86
C VAL A 143 -2.86 -17.53 4.78
N LYS A 144 -2.48 -16.29 5.13
CA LYS A 144 -2.51 -15.12 4.24
C LYS A 144 -1.25 -14.28 4.40
N LEU A 145 -0.99 -13.41 3.42
CA LEU A 145 0.07 -12.39 3.51
C LEU A 145 -0.47 -11.15 4.22
N PHE A 146 0.27 -10.64 5.20
CA PHE A 146 -0.05 -9.40 5.88
C PHE A 146 1.02 -8.35 5.62
N LYS A 147 0.61 -7.22 5.03
CA LYS A 147 1.48 -6.06 4.79
C LYS A 147 1.27 -5.02 5.88
N PHE A 148 2.34 -4.67 6.60
CA PHE A 148 2.30 -3.73 7.73
C PHE A 148 3.45 -2.72 7.72
N GLY A 149 3.30 -1.66 8.51
CA GLY A 149 4.28 -0.58 8.63
C GLY A 149 5.15 -0.68 9.88
N LYS A 150 5.97 0.35 10.10
CA LYS A 150 6.93 0.43 11.22
C LYS A 150 6.29 0.21 12.59
N LYS A 151 5.11 0.77 12.88
CA LYS A 151 4.45 0.64 14.20
C LYS A 151 4.23 -0.82 14.63
N ILE A 152 3.79 -1.69 13.72
CA ILE A 152 3.58 -3.11 14.02
C ILE A 152 4.93 -3.83 14.12
N PHE A 153 5.88 -3.47 13.26
CA PHE A 153 7.23 -4.03 13.32
C PHE A 153 7.94 -3.71 14.65
N ASP A 154 7.84 -2.47 15.11
CA ASP A 154 8.41 -2.05 16.39
C ASP A 154 7.85 -2.89 17.55
N LYS A 155 6.53 -3.13 17.57
CA LYS A 155 5.88 -4.00 18.57
C LYS A 155 6.38 -5.44 18.55
N ILE A 156 6.62 -5.99 17.37
CA ILE A 156 7.20 -7.33 17.22
C ILE A 156 8.62 -7.34 17.78
N THR A 157 9.43 -6.34 17.43
CA THR A 157 10.83 -6.27 17.90
C THR A 157 10.96 -6.01 19.39
N GLU A 158 10.07 -5.19 19.96
CA GLU A 158 9.97 -4.91 21.39
C GLU A 158 9.62 -6.19 22.17
N ALA A 159 8.67 -6.99 21.68
CA ALA A 159 8.36 -8.29 22.28
C ALA A 159 9.55 -9.27 22.25
N MET A 160 10.38 -9.23 21.20
CA MET A 160 11.58 -10.07 21.09
C MET A 160 12.77 -9.56 21.91
N LYS A 161 12.84 -8.25 22.14
CA LYS A 161 13.93 -7.55 22.83
C LYS A 161 13.32 -6.51 23.77
N PRO A 162 12.73 -6.96 24.90
CA PRO A 162 12.12 -6.05 25.84
C PRO A 162 13.15 -5.09 26.46
N GLU A 163 12.73 -3.87 26.78
CA GLU A 163 13.60 -2.84 27.34
C GLU A 163 13.87 -3.01 28.84
N PHE A 164 13.02 -3.79 29.54
CA PHE A 164 13.09 -3.99 30.99
C PHE A 164 13.47 -5.42 31.34
N GLU A 165 14.29 -5.60 32.39
CA GLU A 165 14.84 -6.90 32.79
C GLU A 165 13.80 -7.89 33.34
N ASP A 166 12.64 -7.40 33.77
CA ASP A 166 11.53 -8.22 34.28
C ASP A 166 10.63 -8.79 33.17
N GLU A 167 10.76 -8.30 31.94
CA GLU A 167 10.00 -8.77 30.79
C GLU A 167 10.71 -9.96 30.11
N LYS A 168 9.96 -11.04 29.90
CA LYS A 168 10.48 -12.22 29.20
C LYS A 168 10.41 -12.01 27.69
N PRO A 169 11.52 -12.16 26.95
CA PRO A 169 11.49 -12.05 25.49
C PRO A 169 10.63 -13.18 24.92
N ILE A 170 9.72 -12.81 24.02
CA ILE A 170 8.86 -13.74 23.29
C ILE A 170 9.17 -13.59 21.81
N ASN A 171 9.37 -14.70 21.11
CA ASN A 171 9.44 -14.70 19.66
C ASN A 171 8.02 -14.86 19.08
N PRO A 172 7.38 -13.81 18.53
CA PRO A 172 6.00 -13.91 18.06
C PRO A 172 5.83 -14.85 16.86
N PHE A 173 6.93 -15.17 16.17
CA PHE A 173 6.97 -16.08 15.03
C PHE A 173 7.17 -17.54 15.43
N ASP A 174 7.45 -17.83 16.71
CA ASP A 174 7.59 -19.21 17.16
C ASP A 174 6.25 -19.94 17.08
N PHE A 175 6.26 -21.17 16.58
CA PHE A 175 5.04 -21.95 16.36
C PHE A 175 4.44 -22.51 17.67
N TRP A 176 5.27 -22.79 18.67
CA TRP A 176 4.87 -23.40 19.94
C TRP A 176 4.69 -22.34 21.03
N GLU A 177 5.73 -21.53 21.24
CA GLU A 177 5.85 -20.56 22.32
C GLU A 177 5.57 -19.11 21.87
N GLY A 178 5.26 -18.92 20.59
CA GLY A 178 4.89 -17.59 20.07
C GLY A 178 3.53 -17.10 20.57
N ALA A 179 3.14 -15.92 20.10
CA ALA A 179 1.96 -15.22 20.61
C ALA A 179 1.00 -14.80 19.50
N ASN A 180 -0.30 -14.84 19.80
CA ASN A 180 -1.32 -14.25 18.93
C ASN A 180 -1.24 -12.72 18.98
N PHE A 181 -1.25 -12.10 17.82
CA PHE A 181 -1.31 -10.67 17.65
C PHE A 181 -2.77 -10.20 17.59
N LYS A 182 -3.16 -9.32 18.53
CA LYS A 182 -4.49 -8.69 18.55
C LYS A 182 -4.39 -7.34 17.85
N LEU A 183 -4.81 -7.29 16.59
CA LEU A 183 -4.87 -6.04 15.84
C LEU A 183 -6.12 -5.26 16.27
N LYS A 184 -5.89 -4.07 16.81
CA LYS A 184 -6.94 -3.10 17.14
C LYS A 184 -6.62 -1.83 16.37
N ILE A 185 -7.47 -1.48 15.42
CA ILE A 185 -7.36 -0.24 14.66
C ILE A 185 -8.39 0.72 15.23
N ARG A 186 -7.95 1.93 15.55
CA ARG A 186 -8.84 3.05 15.91
C ARG A 186 -8.47 4.29 15.13
N LYS A 187 -9.47 5.04 14.71
CA LYS A 187 -9.24 6.36 14.11
C LYS A 187 -9.16 7.41 15.23
N VAL A 188 -7.98 8.01 15.41
CA VAL A 188 -7.77 9.13 16.34
C VAL A 188 -7.18 10.28 15.53
N ASP A 189 -7.79 11.47 15.62
CA ASP A 189 -7.37 12.68 14.92
C ASP A 189 -7.18 12.53 13.40
N GLY A 190 -8.03 11.70 12.77
CA GLY A 190 -7.97 11.46 11.32
C GLY A 190 -6.96 10.40 10.88
N PHE A 191 -6.11 9.90 11.78
CA PHE A 191 -5.12 8.85 11.49
C PHE A 191 -5.49 7.51 12.13
N TRP A 192 -5.05 6.41 11.51
CA TRP A 192 -5.18 5.08 12.08
C TRP A 192 -4.08 4.83 13.12
N ASN A 193 -4.51 4.45 14.32
CA ASN A 193 -3.65 4.03 15.42
C ASN A 193 -3.84 2.56 15.72
#